data_AF-D2QNB4-F1
#
_entry.id   AF-D2QNB4-F1
#
_cell.length_a   1.000
_cell.length_b   1.000
_cell.length_c   1.000
_cell.angle_alpha   90.00
_cell.angle_beta   90.00
_cell.angle_gamma   90.00
#
_symmetry.space_group_name_H-M   'P 1'
#
loop_
_entity.id
_entity.type
_entity.pdbx_description
1 polymer ?
#
loop_
_entity_poly.entity_id
_entity_poly.type
_entity_poly.pdbx_seq_one_letter_code
_entity_poly.pdbx_strand_id
1 'polypeptide(L)'
;MDGWNYLSRAVDSLMNGDKGASIHMAYYAELRATMGFLASEGISAVNTNSYCLDASSKIIGCDGSMPTHEFTWEALSGWINDPTKSRISLARYFQVSNKSFSEWIDATPGGVQASIFNNYMSKWLKEWTIDIQDYREDKRGRNLVSYNPQRIIDTKPVDFTECINYITSFWHLLEPGASSDFSMLDKYLFKKLYNIIAQGLSKGTGKIITAENLATDAAKRLGVNLDPSLLNILKQNDEHSIFTLSSLPTVDYNTKPFNVNAGSILARALLMLRVSSGAAAYLLNECNFNSDDTKFYWMTAGLDSGLWEPGDAPDDLSDLWIDIADSIAGIKDGLEALGNPVTAKGLSSLLSEALIPFKQLNRAGLWSIIN
;
A
#
# COMPACT_ATOMS: atom_id res chain seq x y z
N MET A 1 3.73 5.61 -10.69
CA MET A 1 3.07 4.55 -11.49
C MET A 1 3.84 3.25 -11.56
N ASP A 2 5.16 3.27 -11.79
CA ASP A 2 5.94 2.05 -11.98
C ASP A 2 5.76 0.99 -10.88
N GLY A 3 5.73 1.41 -9.61
CA GLY A 3 5.48 0.47 -8.51
C GLY A 3 4.10 -0.20 -8.59
N TRP A 4 3.07 0.52 -9.00
CA TRP A 4 1.73 -0.04 -9.24
C TRP A 4 1.70 -1.00 -10.45
N ASN A 5 2.49 -0.73 -11.49
CA ASN A 5 2.67 -1.65 -12.63
C ASN A 5 3.35 -2.95 -12.18
N TYR A 6 4.40 -2.86 -11.36
CA TYR A 6 5.04 -4.04 -10.76
C TYR A 6 4.06 -4.83 -9.89
N LEU A 7 3.22 -4.17 -9.09
CA LEU A 7 2.21 -4.85 -8.28
C LEU A 7 1.20 -5.61 -9.15
N SER A 8 0.79 -5.02 -10.28
CA SER A 8 -0.10 -5.68 -11.24
C SER A 8 0.54 -6.91 -11.86
N ARG A 9 1.82 -6.83 -12.24
CA ARG A 9 2.58 -7.99 -12.76
C ARG A 9 2.78 -9.06 -11.68
N ALA A 10 2.90 -8.66 -10.42
CA ALA A 10 2.99 -9.57 -9.30
C ALA A 10 1.70 -10.37 -9.12
N VAL A 11 0.55 -9.70 -9.16
CA VAL A 11 -0.78 -10.33 -9.10
C VAL A 11 -1.01 -11.21 -10.32
N ASP A 12 -0.65 -10.76 -11.52
CA ASP A 12 -0.78 -11.57 -12.73
C ASP A 12 0.05 -12.86 -12.67
N SER A 13 1.31 -12.77 -12.24
CA SER A 13 2.18 -13.94 -12.07
C SER A 13 1.60 -14.95 -11.08
N LEU A 14 1.06 -14.47 -9.96
CA LEU A 14 0.42 -15.29 -8.95
C LEU A 14 -0.83 -16.00 -9.47
N MET A 15 -1.69 -15.28 -10.19
CA MET A 15 -2.91 -15.83 -10.80
C MET A 15 -2.62 -16.83 -11.93
N ASN A 16 -1.40 -16.84 -12.45
CA ASN A 16 -0.89 -17.88 -13.36
C ASN A 16 -0.15 -19.03 -12.63
N GLY A 17 -0.11 -19.01 -11.30
CA GLY A 17 0.48 -20.06 -10.48
C GLY A 17 1.99 -19.94 -10.23
N ASP A 18 2.59 -18.78 -10.51
CA ASP A 18 4.01 -18.48 -10.29
C ASP A 18 4.21 -17.58 -9.07
N LYS A 19 4.38 -18.20 -7.89
CA LYS A 19 4.67 -17.52 -6.63
C LYS A 19 6.01 -16.78 -6.64
N GLY A 20 7.02 -17.35 -7.30
CA GLY A 20 8.38 -16.79 -7.29
C GLY A 20 8.46 -15.50 -8.09
N ALA A 21 7.92 -15.50 -9.31
CA ALA A 21 7.80 -14.29 -10.13
C ALA A 21 6.90 -13.24 -9.45
N SER A 22 5.81 -13.68 -8.81
CA SER A 22 4.94 -12.79 -8.04
C SER A 22 5.71 -12.04 -6.95
N ILE A 23 6.46 -12.77 -6.11
CA ILE A 23 7.27 -12.16 -5.05
C ILE A 23 8.33 -11.24 -5.60
N HIS A 24 9.01 -11.65 -6.67
CA HIS A 24 10.03 -10.82 -7.32
C HIS A 24 9.44 -9.48 -7.78
N MET A 25 8.29 -9.49 -8.45
CA MET A 25 7.63 -8.27 -8.90
C MET A 25 7.08 -7.43 -7.74
N ALA A 26 6.49 -8.05 -6.73
CA ALA A 26 5.98 -7.36 -5.54
C ALA A 26 7.10 -6.65 -4.77
N TYR A 27 8.29 -7.25 -4.70
CA TYR A 27 9.50 -6.63 -4.16
C TYR A 27 9.86 -5.33 -4.89
N TYR A 28 9.84 -5.35 -6.24
CA TYR A 28 10.10 -4.15 -7.01
C TYR A 28 8.99 -3.10 -6.88
N ALA A 29 7.75 -3.53 -6.65
CA ALA A 29 6.66 -2.61 -6.34
C ALA A 29 6.92 -1.85 -5.02
N GLU A 30 7.28 -2.58 -3.95
CA GLU A 30 7.66 -2.01 -2.65
C GLU A 30 8.90 -1.09 -2.75
N LEU A 31 9.93 -1.51 -3.50
CA LEU A 31 11.12 -0.70 -3.76
C LEU A 31 10.78 0.60 -4.49
N ARG A 32 10.00 0.54 -5.56
CA ARG A 32 9.59 1.73 -6.32
C ARG A 32 8.72 2.66 -5.49
N ALA A 33 7.83 2.12 -4.66
CA ALA A 33 7.05 2.91 -3.71
C ALA A 33 7.95 3.60 -2.67
N THR A 34 8.95 2.89 -2.15
CA THR A 34 9.92 3.47 -1.21
C THR A 34 10.74 4.57 -1.85
N MET A 35 11.22 4.37 -3.08
CA MET A 35 11.94 5.40 -3.82
C MET A 35 11.05 6.63 -4.06
N GLY A 36 9.77 6.44 -4.42
CA GLY A 36 8.81 7.53 -4.59
C GLY A 36 8.57 8.31 -3.30
N PHE A 37 8.42 7.61 -2.17
CA PHE A 37 8.36 8.24 -0.86
C PHE A 37 9.64 9.01 -0.51
N LEU A 38 10.82 8.41 -0.67
CA LEU A 38 12.08 9.10 -0.38
C LEU A 38 12.30 10.32 -1.28
N ALA A 39 11.88 10.25 -2.55
CA ALA A 39 11.94 11.40 -3.45
C ALA A 39 11.08 12.55 -2.95
N SER A 40 9.91 12.26 -2.36
CA SER A 40 9.07 13.27 -1.72
C SER A 40 9.73 13.95 -0.51
N GLU A 41 10.68 13.24 0.11
CA GLU A 41 11.48 13.71 1.24
C GLU A 41 12.81 14.33 0.78
N GLY A 42 12.99 14.54 -0.53
CA GLY A 42 14.18 15.14 -1.13
C GLY A 42 15.37 14.19 -1.28
N ILE A 43 15.16 12.87 -1.21
CA ILE A 43 16.20 11.84 -1.33
C ILE A 43 15.99 11.04 -2.62
N SER A 44 17.00 10.98 -3.48
CA SER A 44 16.92 10.29 -4.76
C SER A 44 18.06 9.30 -4.96
N ALA A 45 17.71 8.11 -5.46
CA ALA A 45 18.65 7.07 -5.85
C ALA A 45 18.63 6.93 -7.38
N VAL A 46 19.74 7.25 -8.04
CA VAL A 46 19.88 7.26 -9.51
C VAL A 46 21.02 6.33 -9.91
N ASN A 47 20.68 5.07 -10.18
CA ASN A 47 21.65 4.01 -10.44
C ASN A 47 22.65 3.86 -9.28
N THR A 48 23.93 4.11 -9.52
CA THR A 48 25.02 4.08 -8.53
C THR A 48 25.28 5.42 -7.86
N ASN A 49 24.58 6.48 -8.29
CA ASN A 49 24.71 7.82 -7.74
C ASN A 49 23.46 8.14 -6.93
N SER A 50 23.64 8.73 -5.76
CA SER A 50 22.52 9.16 -4.92
C SER A 50 22.68 10.61 -4.51
N TYR A 51 21.55 11.29 -4.33
CA TYR A 51 21.49 12.71 -4.04
C TYR A 51 20.45 12.99 -2.96
N CYS A 52 20.69 14.00 -2.14
CA CYS A 52 19.69 14.57 -1.25
C CYS A 52 19.61 16.10 -1.40
N LEU A 53 18.44 16.65 -1.11
CA LEU A 53 18.21 18.08 -0.96
C LEU A 53 18.32 18.47 0.51
N ASP A 54 19.14 19.46 0.81
CA ASP A 54 19.17 20.05 2.15
C ASP A 54 18.08 21.12 2.34
N ALA A 55 17.97 21.62 3.57
CA ALA A 55 17.00 22.67 3.92
C ALA A 55 17.22 24.00 3.16
N SER A 56 18.39 24.19 2.55
CA SER A 56 18.71 25.36 1.69
C SER A 56 18.46 25.07 0.20
N SER A 57 17.77 23.96 -0.12
CA SER A 57 17.54 23.49 -1.50
C SER A 57 18.83 23.20 -2.27
N LYS A 58 19.95 22.95 -1.57
CA LYS A 58 21.19 22.54 -2.21
C LYS A 58 21.17 21.02 -2.44
N ILE A 59 21.57 20.62 -3.63
CA ILE A 59 21.79 19.21 -3.97
C ILE A 59 23.13 18.77 -3.36
N ILE A 60 23.09 17.72 -2.55
CA ILE A 60 24.25 17.06 -1.94
C ILE A 60 24.34 15.66 -2.54
N GLY A 61 25.49 15.33 -3.14
CA GLY A 61 25.78 13.96 -3.55
C GLY A 61 26.12 13.11 -2.33
N CYS A 62 25.59 11.89 -2.27
CA CYS A 62 26.01 10.91 -1.29
C CYS A 62 27.34 10.28 -1.73
N ASP A 63 28.32 10.26 -0.84
CA ASP A 63 29.62 9.65 -1.15
C ASP A 63 29.51 8.12 -1.27
N GLY A 64 30.20 7.56 -2.27
CA GLY A 64 30.27 6.12 -2.52
C GLY A 64 29.33 5.63 -3.63
N SER A 65 29.66 4.48 -4.20
CA SER A 65 28.82 3.79 -5.19
C SER A 65 28.10 2.65 -4.49
N MET A 66 26.77 2.76 -4.39
CA MET A 66 25.91 1.73 -3.81
C MET A 66 24.84 1.32 -4.82
N PRO A 67 24.51 0.02 -4.95
CA PRO A 67 23.36 -0.40 -5.74
C PRO A 67 22.08 0.30 -5.27
N THR A 68 21.22 0.69 -6.22
CA THR A 68 20.00 1.48 -5.94
C THR A 68 19.13 0.89 -4.83
N HIS A 69 18.96 -0.44 -4.80
CA HIS A 69 18.15 -1.10 -3.78
C HIS A 69 18.79 -1.00 -2.39
N GLU A 70 20.10 -1.21 -2.27
CA GLU A 70 20.82 -1.08 -1.00
C GLU A 70 20.74 0.36 -0.47
N PHE A 71 20.97 1.35 -1.35
CA PHE A 71 20.87 2.76 -0.94
C PHE A 71 19.47 3.13 -0.49
N THR A 72 18.43 2.69 -1.21
CA THR A 72 17.04 3.00 -0.87
C THR A 72 16.71 2.49 0.54
N TRP A 73 17.22 1.31 0.90
CA TRP A 73 17.01 0.72 2.21
C TRP A 73 17.77 1.43 3.32
N GLU A 74 19.03 1.76 3.09
CA GLU A 74 19.81 2.54 4.06
C GLU A 74 19.22 3.93 4.28
N ALA A 75 18.81 4.60 3.20
CA ALA A 75 18.17 5.90 3.26
C ALA A 75 16.84 5.86 4.04
N LEU A 76 15.97 4.88 3.76
CA LEU A 76 14.72 4.76 4.50
C LEU A 76 14.97 4.38 5.97
N SER A 77 15.92 3.49 6.25
CA SER A 77 16.30 3.15 7.62
C SER A 77 16.82 4.38 8.38
N GLY A 78 17.67 5.18 7.74
CA GLY A 78 18.15 6.46 8.28
C GLY A 78 16.98 7.41 8.59
N TRP A 79 16.08 7.60 7.62
CA TRP A 79 14.90 8.46 7.77
C TRP A 79 13.98 7.99 8.92
N ILE A 80 13.72 6.69 9.02
CA ILE A 80 12.85 6.08 10.03
C ILE A 80 13.42 6.22 11.44
N ASN A 81 14.75 6.15 11.58
CA ASN A 81 15.43 6.17 12.88
C ASN A 81 15.98 7.55 13.27
N ASP A 82 15.89 8.57 12.41
CA ASP A 82 16.29 9.93 12.73
C ASP A 82 15.38 10.55 13.80
N PRO A 83 15.88 10.85 15.02
CA PRO A 83 15.09 11.42 16.09
C PRO A 83 14.70 12.89 15.84
N THR A 84 15.39 13.59 14.92
CA THR A 84 15.16 15.00 14.60
C THR A 84 14.08 15.21 13.54
N LYS A 85 13.80 14.17 12.75
CA LYS A 85 12.81 14.23 11.68
C LYS A 85 11.39 14.23 12.24
N SER A 86 10.66 15.32 12.01
CA SER A 86 9.22 15.36 12.24
C SER A 86 8.51 14.50 11.19
N ARG A 87 7.59 13.65 11.63
CA ARG A 87 6.85 12.74 10.74
C ARG A 87 5.40 13.17 10.53
N ILE A 88 4.99 14.29 11.14
CA ILE A 88 3.62 14.79 11.11
C ILE A 88 3.13 15.08 9.68
N SER A 89 4.02 15.38 8.74
CA SER A 89 3.71 15.52 7.32
C SER A 89 3.05 14.26 6.74
N LEU A 90 3.44 13.06 7.20
CA LEU A 90 2.80 11.80 6.78
C LEU A 90 1.32 11.74 7.14
N ALA A 91 0.89 12.42 8.20
CA ALA A 91 -0.52 12.50 8.59
C ALA A 91 -1.37 13.27 7.56
N ARG A 92 -0.73 14.01 6.65
CA ARG A 92 -1.41 14.74 5.57
C ARG A 92 -1.69 13.86 4.36
N TYR A 93 -1.07 12.68 4.28
CA TYR A 93 -1.20 11.78 3.12
C TYR A 93 -2.50 10.96 3.16
N PHE A 94 -3.16 10.92 4.31
CA PHE A 94 -4.34 10.11 4.59
C PHE A 94 -5.49 10.99 5.09
N GLN A 95 -6.71 10.62 4.73
CA GLN A 95 -7.88 11.38 5.14
C GLN A 95 -9.11 10.50 5.40
N VAL A 96 -9.94 10.96 6.32
CA VAL A 96 -11.26 10.37 6.61
C VAL A 96 -12.24 11.51 6.83
N SER A 97 -13.44 11.40 6.26
CA SER A 97 -14.47 12.45 6.30
C SER A 97 -13.96 13.81 5.81
N ASN A 98 -13.18 13.83 4.72
CA ASN A 98 -12.56 15.05 4.13
C ASN A 98 -11.65 15.82 5.12
N LYS A 99 -11.09 15.10 6.08
CA LYS A 99 -10.17 15.64 7.08
C LYS A 99 -8.91 14.79 7.12
N SER A 100 -7.77 15.44 7.00
CA SER A 100 -6.46 14.80 7.09
C SER A 100 -6.26 14.18 8.48
N PHE A 101 -5.43 13.14 8.59
CA PHE A 101 -5.10 12.60 9.92
C PHE A 101 -4.45 13.65 10.81
N SER A 102 -3.74 14.63 10.24
CA SER A 102 -3.20 15.77 11.01
C SER A 102 -4.32 16.55 11.72
N GLU A 103 -5.39 16.91 11.01
CA GLU A 103 -6.54 17.63 11.60
C GLU A 103 -7.23 16.79 12.69
N TRP A 104 -7.35 15.49 12.47
CA TRP A 104 -7.90 14.55 13.45
C TRP A 104 -7.06 14.47 14.73
N ILE A 105 -5.74 14.39 14.58
CA ILE A 105 -4.79 14.39 15.69
C ILE A 105 -4.92 15.70 16.49
N ASP A 106 -4.95 16.84 15.81
CA ASP A 106 -5.07 18.16 16.46
C ASP A 106 -6.42 18.32 17.19
N ALA A 107 -7.48 17.77 16.63
CA ALA A 107 -8.81 17.78 17.25
C ALA A 107 -8.93 16.84 18.46
N THR A 108 -7.99 15.92 18.66
CA THR A 108 -8.10 14.88 19.70
C THR A 108 -8.13 15.49 21.11
N PRO A 109 -9.14 15.18 21.94
CA PRO A 109 -9.21 15.64 23.33
C PRO A 109 -7.98 15.26 24.17
N GLY A 110 -7.48 16.22 24.95
CA GLY A 110 -6.29 16.05 25.79
C GLY A 110 -4.96 16.30 25.06
N GLY A 111 -5.01 16.49 23.74
CA GLY A 111 -3.82 16.66 22.90
C GLY A 111 -3.05 15.35 22.71
N VAL A 112 -2.51 15.15 21.52
CA VAL A 112 -1.61 14.03 21.23
C VAL A 112 -0.18 14.58 21.24
N GLN A 113 0.69 13.98 22.04
CA GLN A 113 2.11 14.33 21.95
C GLN A 113 2.64 13.90 20.58
N ALA A 114 3.32 14.80 19.87
CA ALA A 114 3.92 14.52 18.57
C ALA A 114 4.84 13.28 18.58
N SER A 115 5.44 12.96 19.75
CA SER A 115 6.23 11.75 19.97
C SER A 115 5.44 10.45 19.79
N ILE A 116 4.16 10.39 20.20
CA ILE A 116 3.30 9.21 20.03
C ILE A 116 3.08 8.95 18.54
N PHE A 117 2.75 10.00 17.79
CA PHE A 117 2.56 9.92 16.34
C PHE A 117 3.85 9.53 15.61
N ASN A 118 4.98 10.18 15.94
CA ASN A 118 6.26 9.89 15.31
C ASN A 118 6.69 8.43 15.54
N ASN A 119 6.61 7.93 16.78
CA ASN A 119 6.94 6.54 17.09
C ASN A 119 6.05 5.57 16.33
N TYR A 120 4.78 5.93 16.16
CA TYR A 120 3.83 5.10 15.46
C TYR A 120 4.06 5.05 13.95
N MET A 121 4.30 6.19 13.32
CA MET A 121 4.65 6.23 11.89
C MET A 121 5.97 5.51 11.61
N SER A 122 6.97 5.65 12.47
CA SER A 122 8.19 4.84 12.37
C SER A 122 7.86 3.35 12.47
N LYS A 123 6.94 2.93 13.35
CA LYS A 123 6.52 1.52 13.45
C LYS A 123 5.79 1.05 12.19
N TRP A 124 4.88 1.83 11.61
CA TRP A 124 4.20 1.48 10.36
C TRP A 124 5.15 1.36 9.19
N LEU A 125 6.00 2.35 8.98
CA LEU A 125 6.97 2.30 7.91
C LEU A 125 7.89 1.10 8.11
N LYS A 126 8.39 0.87 9.34
CA LYS A 126 9.14 -0.36 9.66
C LYS A 126 8.37 -1.63 9.33
N GLU A 127 7.08 -1.71 9.68
CA GLU A 127 6.20 -2.88 9.45
C GLU A 127 5.90 -3.13 7.97
N TRP A 128 5.70 -2.07 7.20
CA TRP A 128 5.35 -2.17 5.78
C TRP A 128 6.55 -2.18 4.87
N THR A 129 7.72 -1.88 5.43
CA THR A 129 9.01 -2.05 4.80
C THR A 129 9.86 -3.00 5.65
N ILE A 130 9.28 -4.06 6.23
CA ILE A 130 9.98 -5.04 7.10
C ILE A 130 11.23 -5.63 6.41
N ASP A 131 11.31 -5.53 5.07
CA ASP A 131 12.52 -5.79 4.29
C ASP A 131 13.76 -4.98 4.76
N ILE A 132 13.57 -3.84 5.45
CA ILE A 132 14.59 -2.81 5.65
C ILE A 132 15.27 -2.88 7.03
N GLN A 133 14.66 -3.50 8.05
CA GLN A 133 15.30 -3.59 9.37
C GLN A 133 16.03 -4.91 9.62
N ASP A 134 15.54 -6.03 9.07
CA ASP A 134 16.22 -7.32 9.12
C ASP A 134 16.54 -7.81 7.70
N TYR A 135 17.56 -7.16 7.11
CA TYR A 135 18.20 -7.40 5.80
C TYR A 135 18.47 -8.87 5.41
N ARG A 136 18.19 -9.85 6.27
CA ARG A 136 18.57 -11.25 6.09
C ARG A 136 17.42 -12.14 5.64
N GLU A 137 16.24 -12.10 6.25
CA GLU A 137 15.30 -13.21 6.08
C GLU A 137 14.41 -13.09 4.84
N ASP A 138 13.85 -11.91 4.57
CA ASP A 138 13.02 -11.67 3.38
C ASP A 138 13.87 -11.33 2.13
N LYS A 139 15.02 -10.65 2.26
CA LYS A 139 16.05 -10.61 1.19
C LYS A 139 16.52 -12.01 0.81
N ARG A 140 16.73 -12.89 1.80
CA ARG A 140 17.01 -14.32 1.55
C ARG A 140 15.81 -15.01 0.93
N GLY A 141 14.58 -14.66 1.32
CA GLY A 141 13.35 -15.21 0.75
C GLY A 141 13.23 -14.85 -0.73
N ARG A 142 13.38 -13.57 -1.07
CA ARG A 142 13.47 -13.07 -2.44
C ARG A 142 14.58 -13.77 -3.22
N ASN A 143 15.80 -13.85 -2.67
CA ASN A 143 16.92 -14.51 -3.33
C ASN A 143 16.67 -15.99 -3.57
N LEU A 144 16.10 -16.66 -2.58
CA LEU A 144 15.70 -18.04 -2.65
C LEU A 144 14.70 -18.20 -3.80
N VAL A 145 13.69 -17.33 -3.89
CA VAL A 145 12.69 -17.46 -4.97
C VAL A 145 13.16 -16.98 -6.34
N SER A 146 14.13 -16.07 -6.40
CA SER A 146 14.62 -15.46 -7.65
C SER A 146 15.72 -16.27 -8.33
N TYR A 147 16.58 -16.96 -7.55
CA TYR A 147 17.78 -17.62 -8.09
C TYR A 147 17.69 -19.14 -8.14
N ASN A 148 16.60 -19.73 -7.67
CA ASN A 148 16.46 -21.19 -7.60
C ASN A 148 15.16 -21.67 -8.24
N PRO A 149 15.11 -22.93 -8.72
CA PRO A 149 13.90 -23.51 -9.27
C PRO A 149 12.78 -23.62 -8.22
N GLN A 150 11.69 -22.89 -8.44
CA GLN A 150 10.60 -22.76 -7.46
C GLN A 150 9.94 -24.08 -7.10
N ARG A 151 9.72 -24.95 -8.09
CA ARG A 151 9.07 -26.25 -7.90
C ARG A 151 9.90 -27.24 -7.06
N ILE A 152 11.15 -26.92 -6.75
CA ILE A 152 12.01 -27.69 -5.85
C ILE A 152 11.95 -27.13 -4.42
N ILE A 153 11.84 -25.81 -4.28
CA ILE A 153 11.84 -25.10 -2.99
C ILE A 153 10.48 -25.13 -2.32
N ASP A 154 9.45 -24.90 -3.11
CA ASP A 154 8.05 -24.90 -2.70
C ASP A 154 7.27 -25.83 -3.63
N THR A 155 6.90 -26.99 -3.08
CA THR A 155 6.12 -27.99 -3.82
C THR A 155 4.63 -27.81 -3.64
N LYS A 156 4.18 -26.89 -2.77
CA LYS A 156 2.76 -26.68 -2.54
C LYS A 156 2.15 -25.97 -3.74
N PRO A 157 1.04 -26.48 -4.29
CA PRO A 157 0.31 -25.76 -5.32
C PRO A 157 -0.19 -24.41 -4.79
N VAL A 158 -0.47 -23.49 -5.71
CA VAL A 158 -1.11 -22.22 -5.36
C VAL A 158 -2.56 -22.50 -4.97
N ASP A 159 -2.98 -22.00 -3.82
CA ASP A 159 -4.39 -21.94 -3.46
C ASP A 159 -5.01 -20.71 -4.13
N PHE A 160 -5.62 -20.93 -5.31
CA PHE A 160 -6.21 -19.86 -6.09
C PHE A 160 -7.44 -19.24 -5.43
N THR A 161 -8.17 -20.00 -4.60
CA THR A 161 -9.31 -19.49 -3.85
C THR A 161 -8.83 -18.48 -2.81
N GLU A 162 -7.78 -18.84 -2.07
CA GLU A 162 -7.13 -17.92 -1.13
C GLU A 162 -6.60 -16.67 -1.85
N CYS A 163 -5.93 -16.85 -3.00
CA CYS A 163 -5.42 -15.75 -3.82
C CYS A 163 -6.51 -14.76 -4.22
N ILE A 164 -7.61 -15.26 -4.77
CA ILE A 164 -8.74 -14.41 -5.16
C ILE A 164 -9.30 -13.69 -3.95
N ASN A 165 -9.48 -14.36 -2.81
CA ASN A 165 -10.04 -13.74 -1.62
C ASN A 165 -9.23 -12.53 -1.14
N TYR A 166 -7.90 -12.63 -1.05
CA TYR A 166 -7.11 -11.47 -0.63
C TYR A 166 -6.93 -10.42 -1.72
N ILE A 167 -6.88 -10.78 -3.01
CA ILE A 167 -6.83 -9.78 -4.10
C ILE A 167 -8.14 -9.00 -4.17
N THR A 168 -9.29 -9.67 -4.04
CA THR A 168 -10.60 -9.01 -3.92
C THR A 168 -10.63 -8.10 -2.70
N SER A 169 -10.09 -8.55 -1.57
CA SER A 169 -9.94 -7.73 -0.37
C SER A 169 -9.04 -6.50 -0.61
N PHE A 170 -7.97 -6.63 -1.39
CA PHE A 170 -7.15 -5.49 -1.80
C PHE A 170 -7.93 -4.51 -2.66
N TRP A 171 -8.71 -4.97 -3.64
CA TRP A 171 -9.55 -4.10 -4.45
C TRP A 171 -10.55 -3.31 -3.62
N HIS A 172 -11.23 -3.94 -2.66
CA HIS A 172 -12.15 -3.23 -1.76
C HIS A 172 -11.44 -2.18 -0.88
N LEU A 173 -10.14 -2.33 -0.59
CA LEU A 173 -9.36 -1.28 0.08
C LEU A 173 -9.00 -0.12 -0.84
N LEU A 174 -8.80 -0.43 -2.13
CA LEU A 174 -8.40 0.52 -3.17
C LEU A 174 -9.59 1.21 -3.85
N GLU A 175 -10.82 0.83 -3.50
CA GLU A 175 -12.04 1.42 -4.04
C GLU A 175 -12.06 2.94 -3.83
N PRO A 176 -12.22 3.73 -4.90
CA PRO A 176 -12.35 5.18 -4.78
C PRO A 176 -13.65 5.50 -4.05
N GLY A 177 -13.58 6.37 -3.05
CA GLY A 177 -14.74 6.81 -2.30
C GLY A 177 -14.93 8.32 -2.38
N ALA A 178 -16.13 8.78 -2.05
CA ALA A 178 -16.50 10.20 -2.12
C ALA A 178 -15.60 11.17 -1.32
N SER A 179 -14.81 10.66 -0.37
CA SER A 179 -13.94 11.46 0.50
C SER A 179 -12.44 11.26 0.29
N SER A 180 -12.04 10.23 -0.45
CA SER A 180 -10.65 9.83 -0.67
C SER A 180 -10.61 8.72 -1.71
N ASP A 181 -9.61 8.75 -2.58
CA ASP A 181 -9.38 7.74 -3.62
C ASP A 181 -9.02 6.37 -3.04
N PHE A 182 -8.78 6.32 -1.73
CA PHE A 182 -8.51 5.11 -0.95
C PHE A 182 -9.34 5.09 0.34
N SER A 183 -10.63 5.45 0.23
CA SER A 183 -11.51 5.67 1.40
C SER A 183 -11.51 4.50 2.38
N MET A 184 -11.54 3.25 1.90
CA MET A 184 -11.52 2.10 2.80
C MET A 184 -10.20 1.88 3.51
N LEU A 185 -9.10 1.91 2.75
CA LEU A 185 -7.78 1.78 3.33
C LEU A 185 -7.52 2.86 4.38
N ASP A 186 -7.88 4.12 4.09
CA ASP A 186 -7.70 5.23 5.01
C ASP A 186 -8.52 5.05 6.30
N LYS A 187 -9.75 4.51 6.23
CA LYS A 187 -10.55 4.23 7.44
C LYS A 187 -9.92 3.14 8.31
N TYR A 188 -9.34 2.11 7.72
CA TYR A 188 -8.62 1.07 8.46
C TYR A 188 -7.31 1.57 9.06
N LEU A 189 -6.56 2.41 8.34
CA LEU A 189 -5.39 3.10 8.86
C LEU A 189 -5.75 4.04 10.02
N PHE A 190 -6.85 4.78 9.88
CA PHE A 190 -7.39 5.66 10.90
C PHE A 190 -7.73 4.89 12.18
N LYS A 191 -8.43 3.75 12.07
CA LYS A 191 -8.69 2.86 13.21
C LYS A 191 -7.40 2.47 13.92
N LYS A 192 -6.40 2.02 13.18
CA LYS A 192 -5.13 1.54 13.76
C LYS A 192 -4.41 2.71 14.47
N LEU A 193 -4.43 3.92 13.91
CA LEU A 193 -3.90 5.14 14.54
C LEU A 193 -4.64 5.47 15.84
N TYR A 194 -5.97 5.57 15.79
CA TYR A 194 -6.79 5.95 16.93
C TYR A 194 -6.78 4.92 18.04
N ASN A 195 -6.64 3.63 17.73
CA ASN A 195 -6.42 2.59 18.73
C ASN A 195 -5.16 2.85 19.56
N ILE A 196 -4.08 3.30 18.93
CA ILE A 196 -2.82 3.55 19.64
C ILE A 196 -2.84 4.85 20.42
N ILE A 197 -3.46 5.90 19.89
CA ILE A 197 -3.71 7.12 20.65
C ILE A 197 -4.57 6.81 21.88
N ALA A 198 -5.67 6.08 21.70
CA ALA A 198 -6.57 5.68 22.78
C ALA A 198 -5.86 4.82 23.83
N GLN A 199 -5.02 3.86 23.43
CA GLN A 199 -4.19 3.08 24.35
C GLN A 199 -3.20 3.95 25.13
N GLY A 200 -2.55 4.91 24.47
CA GLY A 200 -1.61 5.84 25.10
C GLY A 200 -2.29 6.72 26.16
N LEU A 201 -3.43 7.32 25.81
CA LEU A 201 -4.24 8.13 26.73
C LEU A 201 -4.83 7.30 27.87
N SER A 202 -5.24 6.05 27.60
CA SER A 202 -5.77 5.16 28.63
C SER A 202 -4.73 4.86 29.71
N LYS A 203 -3.48 4.60 29.29
CA LYS A 203 -2.36 4.38 30.22
C LYS A 203 -2.05 5.62 31.05
N GLY A 204 -2.10 6.81 30.45
CA GLY A 204 -1.82 8.07 31.16
C GLY A 204 -2.92 8.48 32.15
N THR A 205 -4.18 8.15 31.87
CA THR A 205 -5.33 8.57 32.70
C THR A 205 -5.85 7.50 33.65
N GLY A 206 -5.46 6.23 33.46
CA GLY A 206 -6.00 5.09 34.21
C GLY A 206 -7.45 4.74 33.85
N LYS A 207 -8.04 5.38 32.83
CA LYS A 207 -9.40 5.11 32.34
C LYS A 207 -9.34 4.43 30.99
N ILE A 208 -10.26 3.51 30.71
CA ILE A 208 -10.37 2.89 29.40
C ILE A 208 -10.96 3.90 28.41
N ILE A 209 -10.16 4.29 27.42
CA ILE A 209 -10.55 5.12 26.29
C ILE A 209 -10.53 4.22 25.05
N THR A 210 -11.62 4.22 24.29
CA THR A 210 -11.73 3.47 23.02
C THR A 210 -11.48 4.40 21.84
N ALA A 211 -11.03 3.83 20.71
CA ALA A 211 -10.87 4.58 19.46
C ALA A 211 -12.19 5.21 18.99
N GLU A 212 -13.32 4.51 19.13
CA GLU A 212 -14.66 5.02 18.80
C GLU A 212 -15.00 6.29 19.59
N ASN A 213 -14.87 6.26 20.92
CA ASN A 213 -15.21 7.40 21.77
C ASN A 213 -14.30 8.59 21.43
N LEU A 214 -13.00 8.33 21.25
CA LEU A 214 -12.03 9.36 20.94
C LEU A 214 -12.29 10.01 19.57
N ALA A 215 -12.57 9.19 18.54
CA ALA A 215 -12.90 9.67 17.21
C ALA A 215 -14.22 10.46 17.22
N THR A 216 -15.23 10.02 17.97
CA THR A 216 -16.51 10.71 18.09
C THR A 216 -16.36 12.11 18.71
N ASP A 217 -15.50 12.25 19.73
CA ASP A 217 -15.24 13.55 20.33
C ASP A 217 -14.38 14.46 19.46
N ALA A 218 -13.40 13.90 18.73
CA ALA A 218 -12.64 14.65 17.72
C ALA A 218 -13.57 15.12 16.58
N ALA A 219 -14.53 14.30 16.15
CA ALA A 219 -15.49 14.63 15.10
C ALA A 219 -16.35 15.85 15.46
N LYS A 220 -16.85 15.90 16.70
CA LYS A 220 -17.59 17.05 17.23
C LYS A 220 -16.79 18.34 17.17
N ARG A 221 -15.47 18.28 17.44
CA ARG A 221 -14.58 19.44 17.41
C ARG A 221 -14.25 19.89 15.98
N LEU A 222 -14.14 18.94 15.05
CA LEU A 222 -13.94 19.21 13.63
C LEU A 222 -15.22 19.66 12.91
N GLY A 223 -16.38 19.53 13.55
CA GLY A 223 -17.68 19.82 12.93
C GLY A 223 -18.04 18.82 11.82
N VAL A 224 -17.56 17.58 11.92
CA VAL A 224 -17.82 16.52 10.92
C VAL A 224 -18.65 15.39 11.52
N ASN A 225 -19.38 14.68 10.66
CA ASN A 225 -20.06 13.46 11.03
C ASN A 225 -19.19 12.25 10.67
N LEU A 226 -19.16 11.25 11.57
CA LEU A 226 -18.56 9.96 11.26
C LEU A 226 -19.55 9.16 10.42
N ASP A 227 -19.14 8.70 9.26
CA ASP A 227 -19.99 7.86 8.44
C ASP A 227 -20.21 6.47 9.11
N PRO A 228 -21.33 5.78 8.85
CA PRO A 228 -21.64 4.51 9.52
C PRO A 228 -20.59 3.41 9.30
N SER A 229 -19.92 3.38 8.15
CA SER A 229 -18.89 2.37 7.87
C SER A 229 -17.66 2.58 8.76
N LEU A 230 -17.24 3.83 8.97
CA LEU A 230 -16.15 4.15 9.89
C LEU A 230 -16.47 3.75 11.32
N LEU A 231 -17.68 4.08 11.81
CA LEU A 231 -18.11 3.70 13.15
C LEU A 231 -18.11 2.18 13.34
N ASN A 232 -18.56 1.43 12.33
CA ASN A 232 -18.51 -0.03 12.36
C ASN A 232 -17.05 -0.53 12.43
N ILE A 233 -16.16 0.01 11.61
CA ILE A 233 -14.73 -0.33 11.61
C ILE A 233 -14.08 -0.07 12.98
N LEU A 234 -14.36 1.09 13.60
CA LEU A 234 -13.82 1.48 14.91
C LEU A 234 -14.29 0.57 16.06
N LYS A 235 -15.47 -0.05 15.93
CA LYS A 235 -16.04 -0.98 16.92
C LYS A 235 -15.51 -2.41 16.82
N GLN A 236 -15.07 -2.82 15.64
CA GLN A 236 -14.56 -4.16 15.41
C GLN A 236 -13.27 -4.38 16.21
N ASN A 237 -13.14 -5.54 16.85
CA ASN A 237 -11.88 -5.92 17.51
C ASN A 237 -10.82 -6.37 16.52
N ASP A 238 -11.24 -7.01 15.42
CA ASP A 238 -10.33 -7.60 14.44
C ASP A 238 -9.68 -6.52 13.54
N GLU A 239 -8.44 -6.77 13.17
CA GLU A 239 -7.73 -5.99 12.14
C GLU A 239 -8.11 -6.48 10.74
N HIS A 240 -8.02 -5.60 9.76
CA HIS A 240 -8.20 -6.01 8.36
C HIS A 240 -7.09 -6.98 7.95
N SER A 241 -7.44 -7.97 7.13
CA SER A 241 -6.54 -9.06 6.70
C SER A 241 -5.23 -8.56 6.09
N ILE A 242 -5.23 -7.40 5.44
CA ILE A 242 -4.02 -6.79 4.87
C ILE A 242 -2.91 -6.57 5.91
N PHE A 243 -3.25 -6.17 7.14
CA PHE A 243 -2.26 -5.94 8.18
C PHE A 243 -1.69 -7.27 8.68
N THR A 244 -2.55 -8.27 8.87
CA THR A 244 -2.13 -9.63 9.18
C THR A 244 -1.20 -10.18 8.10
N LEU A 245 -1.60 -10.10 6.82
CA LEU A 245 -0.78 -10.55 5.69
C LEU A 245 0.57 -9.83 5.63
N SER A 246 0.58 -8.50 5.77
CA SER A 246 1.81 -7.70 5.71
C SER A 246 2.84 -8.08 6.79
N SER A 247 2.36 -8.60 7.94
CA SER A 247 3.19 -9.03 9.06
C SER A 247 3.78 -10.44 8.91
N LEU A 248 3.27 -11.24 7.95
CA LEU A 248 3.77 -12.59 7.73
C LEU A 248 5.11 -12.56 6.97
N PRO A 249 6.04 -13.50 7.27
CA PRO A 249 7.27 -13.62 6.49
C PRO A 249 6.96 -14.02 5.05
N THR A 250 7.78 -13.58 4.10
CA THR A 250 7.65 -14.01 2.69
C THR A 250 7.97 -15.49 2.53
N VAL A 251 8.90 -16.01 3.34
CA VAL A 251 9.27 -17.43 3.38
C VAL A 251 9.27 -17.91 4.82
N ASP A 252 8.49 -18.95 5.12
CA ASP A 252 8.54 -19.63 6.41
C ASP A 252 9.60 -20.73 6.39
N TYR A 253 10.76 -20.40 6.95
CA TYR A 253 11.91 -21.30 7.04
C TYR A 253 11.74 -22.44 8.06
N ASN A 254 10.69 -22.43 8.87
CA ASN A 254 10.41 -23.51 9.83
C ASN A 254 9.72 -24.72 9.17
N THR A 255 9.29 -24.59 7.91
CA THR A 255 8.65 -25.66 7.14
C THR A 255 9.62 -26.28 6.13
N LYS A 256 9.49 -27.58 5.86
CA LYS A 256 10.22 -28.26 4.77
C LYS A 256 9.24 -29.12 3.96
N PRO A 257 9.09 -28.89 2.64
CA PRO A 257 9.65 -27.77 1.86
C PRO A 257 9.20 -26.41 2.41
N PHE A 258 9.94 -25.35 2.10
CA PHE A 258 9.66 -24.01 2.61
C PHE A 258 8.29 -23.54 2.10
N ASN A 259 7.52 -22.90 2.97
CA ASN A 259 6.25 -22.29 2.62
C ASN A 259 6.47 -20.86 2.16
N VAL A 260 6.15 -20.58 0.89
CA VAL A 260 6.33 -19.25 0.30
C VAL A 260 4.99 -18.52 0.26
N ASN A 261 4.93 -17.34 0.88
CA ASN A 261 3.73 -16.52 1.00
C ASN A 261 3.85 -15.26 0.14
N ALA A 262 3.32 -15.31 -1.09
CA ALA A 262 3.29 -14.14 -1.98
C ALA A 262 2.37 -13.02 -1.46
N GLY A 263 1.30 -13.38 -0.74
CA GLY A 263 0.34 -12.41 -0.19
C GLY A 263 0.96 -11.41 0.79
N SER A 264 2.01 -11.81 1.52
CA SER A 264 2.64 -10.92 2.50
C SER A 264 3.39 -9.76 1.84
N ILE A 265 4.23 -10.01 0.84
CA ILE A 265 4.94 -8.98 0.10
C ILE A 265 4.00 -8.14 -0.77
N LEU A 266 2.93 -8.73 -1.32
CA LEU A 266 1.88 -7.98 -2.03
C LEU A 266 1.20 -6.97 -1.11
N ALA A 267 0.84 -7.38 0.12
CA ALA A 267 0.23 -6.51 1.12
C ALA A 267 1.15 -5.35 1.52
N ARG A 268 2.44 -5.62 1.76
CA ARG A 268 3.45 -4.58 2.05
C ARG A 268 3.63 -3.60 0.90
N ALA A 269 3.79 -4.12 -0.32
CA ALA A 269 3.90 -3.29 -1.51
C ALA A 269 2.70 -2.37 -1.69
N LEU A 270 1.47 -2.87 -1.52
CA LEU A 270 0.24 -2.07 -1.61
C LEU A 270 0.22 -0.96 -0.54
N LEU A 271 0.52 -1.28 0.72
CA LEU A 271 0.56 -0.30 1.81
C LEU A 271 1.61 0.79 1.55
N MET A 272 2.79 0.42 1.07
CA MET A 272 3.83 1.38 0.73
C MET A 272 3.48 2.20 -0.51
N LEU A 273 2.81 1.61 -1.50
CA LEU A 273 2.30 2.34 -2.67
C LEU A 273 1.26 3.39 -2.27
N ARG A 274 0.37 3.07 -1.33
CA ARG A 274 -0.57 4.06 -0.77
C ARG A 274 0.16 5.24 -0.11
N VAL A 275 1.22 4.98 0.67
CA VAL A 275 2.06 6.03 1.27
C VAL A 275 2.70 6.88 0.18
N SER A 276 3.33 6.25 -0.82
CA SER A 276 4.02 6.94 -1.91
C SER A 276 3.07 7.76 -2.79
N SER A 277 1.89 7.23 -3.10
CA SER A 277 0.85 7.95 -3.84
C SER A 277 0.38 9.18 -3.06
N GLY A 278 0.11 9.03 -1.75
CA GLY A 278 -0.28 10.15 -0.89
C GLY A 278 0.81 11.22 -0.78
N ALA A 279 2.08 10.82 -0.71
CA ALA A 279 3.20 11.74 -0.68
C ALA A 279 3.36 12.53 -1.99
N ALA A 280 3.22 11.85 -3.13
CA ALA A 280 3.27 12.48 -4.44
C ALA A 280 2.10 13.45 -4.64
N ALA A 281 0.86 13.02 -4.35
CA ALA A 281 -0.33 13.85 -4.45
C ALA A 281 -0.24 15.08 -3.54
N TYR A 282 0.22 14.91 -2.29
CA TYR A 282 0.44 16.01 -1.37
C TYR A 282 1.41 17.05 -1.94
N LEU A 283 2.58 16.64 -2.44
CA LEU A 283 3.56 17.57 -3.00
C LEU A 283 3.06 18.29 -4.25
N LEU A 284 2.36 17.58 -5.14
CA LEU A 284 1.79 18.16 -6.34
C LEU A 284 0.74 19.23 -5.97
N ASN A 285 -0.14 18.91 -5.02
CA ASN A 285 -1.15 19.84 -4.52
C ASN A 285 -0.53 21.06 -3.82
N GLU A 286 0.50 20.89 -2.99
CA GLU A 286 1.21 22.01 -2.35
C GLU A 286 1.89 22.94 -3.37
N CYS A 287 2.27 22.40 -4.53
CA CYS A 287 2.80 23.17 -5.66
C CYS A 287 1.71 23.72 -6.60
N ASN A 288 0.42 23.54 -6.28
CA ASN A 288 -0.75 23.90 -7.09
C ASN A 288 -0.80 23.22 -8.47
N PHE A 289 -0.26 22.00 -8.59
CA PHE A 289 -0.45 21.15 -9.76
C PHE A 289 -1.84 20.49 -9.68
N ASN A 290 -2.48 20.34 -10.84
CA ASN A 290 -3.73 19.61 -11.01
C ASN A 290 -3.55 18.39 -11.96
N SER A 291 -4.62 17.62 -12.17
CA SER A 291 -4.60 16.43 -13.02
C SER A 291 -4.20 16.72 -14.48
N ASP A 292 -4.53 17.90 -15.02
CA ASP A 292 -4.13 18.30 -16.38
C ASP A 292 -2.61 18.53 -16.48
N ASP A 293 -1.96 19.05 -15.42
CA ASP A 293 -0.51 19.28 -15.42
C ASP A 293 0.29 17.97 -15.48
N THR A 294 -0.30 16.86 -15.05
CA THR A 294 0.32 15.52 -15.08
C THR A 294 -0.22 14.64 -16.22
N LYS A 295 -1.08 15.19 -17.09
CA LYS A 295 -1.73 14.47 -18.20
C LYS A 295 -0.77 13.82 -19.17
N PHE A 296 0.37 14.46 -19.45
CA PHE A 296 1.40 13.89 -20.31
C PHE A 296 1.90 12.52 -19.81
N TYR A 297 1.86 12.31 -18.49
CA TYR A 297 2.35 11.09 -17.86
C TYR A 297 1.25 10.04 -17.72
N TRP A 298 0.12 10.39 -17.10
CA TRP A 298 -0.91 9.41 -16.80
C TRP A 298 -1.65 8.93 -18.06
N MET A 299 -1.80 9.78 -19.07
CA MET A 299 -2.41 9.41 -20.35
C MET A 299 -1.62 8.31 -21.04
N THR A 300 -0.30 8.50 -21.15
CA THR A 300 0.63 7.53 -21.74
C THR A 300 0.65 6.24 -20.94
N ALA A 301 0.69 6.35 -19.60
CA ALA A 301 0.72 5.19 -18.72
C ALA A 301 -0.52 4.30 -18.86
N GLY A 302 -1.72 4.87 -19.03
CA GLY A 302 -2.94 4.10 -19.22
C GLY A 302 -3.06 3.47 -20.61
N LEU A 303 -2.66 4.19 -21.67
CA LEU A 303 -2.59 3.64 -23.03
C LEU A 303 -1.63 2.45 -23.10
N ASP A 304 -0.39 2.61 -22.63
CA ASP A 304 0.63 1.55 -22.65
C ASP A 304 0.23 0.34 -21.78
N SER A 305 -0.60 0.57 -20.78
CA SER A 305 -1.12 -0.47 -19.90
C SER A 305 -2.37 -1.17 -20.44
N GLY A 306 -2.90 -0.73 -21.58
CA GLY A 306 -4.12 -1.26 -22.20
C GLY A 306 -5.37 -1.04 -21.34
N LEU A 307 -5.49 0.14 -20.72
CA LEU A 307 -6.66 0.49 -19.91
C LEU A 307 -7.76 1.18 -20.72
N TRP A 308 -7.37 1.85 -21.81
CA TRP A 308 -8.26 2.50 -22.78
C TRP A 308 -7.59 2.59 -24.14
N GLU A 309 -8.39 2.88 -25.18
CA GLU A 309 -7.92 3.11 -26.54
C GLU A 309 -7.55 4.59 -26.78
N PRO A 310 -6.77 4.92 -27.84
CA PRO A 310 -6.46 6.29 -28.18
C PRO A 310 -7.72 7.14 -28.39
N GLY A 311 -7.92 8.13 -27.51
CA GLY A 311 -9.07 9.04 -27.54
C GLY A 311 -10.21 8.67 -26.58
N ASP A 312 -10.15 7.49 -25.95
CA ASP A 312 -11.20 6.96 -25.07
C ASP A 312 -10.77 6.92 -23.59
N ALA A 313 -9.85 7.80 -23.18
CA ALA A 313 -9.52 7.95 -21.77
C ALA A 313 -10.74 8.49 -20.98
N PRO A 314 -11.02 7.99 -19.77
CA PRO A 314 -12.14 8.48 -18.98
C PRO A 314 -11.88 9.92 -18.51
N ASP A 315 -12.96 10.68 -18.35
CA ASP A 315 -12.90 12.05 -17.81
C ASP A 315 -12.53 12.04 -16.32
N ASP A 316 -13.05 11.06 -15.57
CA ASP A 316 -12.70 10.80 -14.17
C ASP A 316 -11.97 9.46 -14.06
N LEU A 317 -10.73 9.46 -13.56
CA LEU A 317 -9.93 8.25 -13.42
C LEU A 317 -10.53 7.26 -12.41
N SER A 318 -11.41 7.69 -11.52
CA SER A 318 -12.15 6.80 -10.62
C SER A 318 -13.17 5.91 -11.35
N ASP A 319 -13.60 6.30 -12.57
CA ASP A 319 -14.50 5.48 -13.40
C ASP A 319 -13.85 4.14 -13.81
N LEU A 320 -12.51 4.04 -13.76
CA LEU A 320 -11.79 2.77 -13.96
C LEU A 320 -12.18 1.69 -12.95
N TRP A 321 -12.81 2.07 -11.82
CA TRP A 321 -13.35 1.14 -10.83
C TRP A 321 -14.55 0.33 -11.36
N ILE A 322 -15.32 0.85 -12.32
CA ILE A 322 -16.49 0.16 -12.88
C ILE A 322 -16.08 -1.20 -13.44
N ASP A 323 -15.02 -1.24 -14.26
CA ASP A 323 -14.46 -2.49 -14.80
C ASP A 323 -14.02 -3.46 -13.70
N ILE A 324 -13.51 -2.93 -12.58
CA ILE A 324 -13.07 -3.74 -11.44
C ILE A 324 -14.26 -4.32 -10.68
N ALA A 325 -15.31 -3.53 -10.47
CA ALA A 325 -16.52 -3.98 -9.80
C ALA A 325 -17.20 -5.12 -10.60
N ASP A 326 -17.34 -4.96 -11.91
CA ASP A 326 -17.88 -5.97 -12.82
C ASP A 326 -17.00 -7.23 -12.85
N SER A 327 -15.69 -7.04 -12.85
CA SER A 327 -14.69 -8.12 -12.75
C SER A 327 -14.80 -8.94 -11.47
N ILE A 328 -14.92 -8.28 -10.31
CA ILE A 328 -15.09 -8.95 -9.01
C ILE A 328 -16.41 -9.73 -9.00
N ALA A 329 -17.49 -9.15 -9.51
CA ALA A 329 -18.79 -9.83 -9.62
C ALA A 329 -18.68 -11.07 -10.52
N GLY A 330 -18.09 -10.94 -11.71
CA GLY A 330 -17.90 -12.06 -12.64
C GLY A 330 -17.01 -13.18 -12.08
N ILE A 331 -15.95 -12.83 -11.34
CA ILE A 331 -15.12 -13.82 -10.65
C ILE A 331 -15.91 -14.54 -9.56
N LYS A 332 -16.69 -13.82 -8.76
CA LYS A 332 -17.49 -14.40 -7.68
C LYS A 332 -18.53 -15.38 -8.23
N ASP A 333 -19.28 -14.98 -9.26
CA ASP A 333 -20.31 -15.81 -9.88
C ASP A 333 -19.69 -17.04 -10.56
N GLY A 334 -18.54 -16.86 -11.23
CA GLY A 334 -17.84 -17.94 -11.91
C GLY A 334 -17.09 -18.89 -10.98
N LEU A 335 -16.73 -18.48 -9.76
CA LEU A 335 -16.09 -19.35 -8.77
C LEU A 335 -16.99 -20.51 -8.34
N GLU A 336 -18.31 -20.31 -8.30
CA GLU A 336 -19.26 -21.37 -7.97
C GLU A 336 -19.28 -22.48 -9.03
N ALA A 337 -18.97 -22.14 -10.29
CA ALA A 337 -18.88 -23.07 -11.41
C ALA A 337 -17.52 -23.79 -11.48
N LEU A 338 -16.52 -23.32 -10.73
CA LEU A 338 -15.19 -23.94 -10.67
C LEU A 338 -15.18 -25.10 -9.67
N GLY A 339 -14.49 -26.18 -10.04
CA GLY A 339 -14.27 -27.31 -9.13
C GLY A 339 -13.38 -26.94 -7.93
N ASN A 340 -13.41 -27.78 -6.89
CA ASN A 340 -12.51 -27.68 -5.75
C ASN A 340 -11.47 -28.83 -5.80
N PRO A 341 -10.16 -28.55 -5.91
CA PRO A 341 -9.53 -27.23 -5.86
C PRO A 341 -9.66 -26.44 -7.18
N VAL A 342 -9.71 -25.11 -7.04
CA VAL A 342 -9.62 -24.19 -8.18
C VAL A 342 -8.23 -24.34 -8.82
N THR A 343 -8.16 -24.37 -10.15
CA THR A 343 -6.91 -24.53 -10.89
C THR A 343 -6.67 -23.36 -11.84
N ALA A 344 -5.40 -23.08 -12.15
CA ALA A 344 -5.02 -22.06 -13.13
C ALA A 344 -5.72 -22.26 -14.49
N LYS A 345 -5.87 -23.52 -14.93
CA LYS A 345 -6.58 -23.85 -16.17
C LYS A 345 -8.07 -23.51 -16.07
N GLY A 346 -8.71 -23.83 -14.95
CA GLY A 346 -10.12 -23.49 -14.72
C GLY A 346 -10.33 -21.97 -14.81
N LEU A 347 -9.49 -21.22 -14.07
CA LEU A 347 -9.48 -19.76 -14.08
C LEU A 347 -9.33 -19.18 -15.49
N SER A 348 -8.31 -19.62 -16.24
CA SER A 348 -8.06 -19.08 -17.59
C SER A 348 -9.10 -19.50 -18.62
N SER A 349 -9.79 -20.63 -18.42
CA SER A 349 -10.82 -21.09 -19.37
C SER A 349 -12.20 -20.50 -19.14
N LEU A 350 -12.56 -20.23 -17.87
CA LEU A 350 -13.92 -19.80 -17.49
C LEU A 350 -14.00 -18.33 -17.11
N LEU A 351 -12.91 -17.74 -16.63
CA LEU A 351 -12.88 -16.37 -16.08
C LEU A 351 -11.87 -15.47 -16.80
N SER A 352 -11.45 -15.81 -18.02
CA SER A 352 -10.42 -15.07 -18.76
C SER A 352 -10.71 -13.58 -18.86
N GLU A 353 -11.93 -13.20 -19.23
CA GLU A 353 -12.35 -11.81 -19.39
C GLU A 353 -12.35 -11.07 -18.05
N ALA A 354 -13.02 -11.65 -17.04
CA ALA A 354 -13.08 -11.05 -15.71
C ALA A 354 -11.69 -10.92 -15.07
N LEU A 355 -10.74 -11.83 -15.37
CA LEU A 355 -9.39 -11.77 -14.81
C LEU A 355 -8.54 -10.62 -15.36
N ILE A 356 -8.83 -10.05 -16.53
CA ILE A 356 -8.01 -8.99 -17.13
C ILE A 356 -7.97 -7.75 -16.20
N PRO A 357 -9.09 -7.04 -15.95
CA PRO A 357 -9.15 -5.93 -15.01
C PRO A 357 -8.76 -6.33 -13.59
N PHE A 358 -9.15 -7.53 -13.13
CA PHE A 358 -8.84 -8.02 -11.78
C PHE A 358 -7.34 -8.00 -11.44
N LYS A 359 -6.48 -8.24 -12.44
CA LYS A 359 -5.02 -8.31 -12.27
C LYS A 359 -4.34 -6.94 -12.45
N GLN A 360 -5.07 -5.89 -12.85
CA GLN A 360 -4.56 -4.56 -13.19
C GLN A 360 -4.64 -3.58 -12.01
N LEU A 361 -3.96 -3.87 -10.90
CA LEU A 361 -3.90 -2.98 -9.73
C LEU A 361 -3.29 -1.60 -10.03
N ASN A 362 -2.67 -1.42 -11.20
CA ASN A 362 -2.17 -0.16 -11.71
C ASN A 362 -3.25 0.86 -12.02
N ARG A 363 -4.50 0.44 -12.21
CA ARG A 363 -5.67 1.34 -12.22
C ARG A 363 -5.72 2.19 -10.96
N ALA A 364 -5.42 1.60 -9.80
CA ALA A 364 -5.37 2.32 -8.53
C ALA A 364 -4.26 3.35 -8.42
N GLY A 365 -3.19 3.17 -9.18
CA GLY A 365 -2.16 4.18 -9.32
C GLY A 365 -2.67 5.43 -10.03
N LEU A 366 -3.54 5.30 -11.04
CA LEU A 366 -3.99 6.41 -11.88
C LEU A 366 -4.91 7.37 -11.12
N TRP A 367 -5.95 6.85 -10.47
CA TRP A 367 -6.85 7.69 -9.66
C TRP A 367 -6.19 8.25 -8.39
N SER A 368 -4.90 7.97 -8.17
CA SER A 368 -4.10 8.56 -7.10
C SER A 368 -3.18 9.70 -7.53
N ILE A 369 -3.12 10.01 -8.84
CA ILE A 369 -2.08 10.89 -9.39
C ILE A 369 -2.27 12.37 -9.04
N ILE A 370 -3.50 12.84 -8.88
CA ILE A 370 -3.94 14.10 -8.24
C ILE A 370 -5.48 14.09 -8.36
N ASN A 371 -6.19 14.36 -7.27
CA ASN A 371 -7.62 14.68 -7.23
C ASN A 371 -7.86 15.99 -6.47
#